data_AF-A0A1Y1SFR0-F1
#
_entry.id   AF-A0A1Y1SFR0-F1
#
_cell.length_a   1.000
_cell.length_b   1.000
_cell.length_c   1.000
_cell.angle_alpha   90.00
_cell.angle_beta   90.00
_cell.angle_gamma   90.00
#
_symmetry.space_group_name_H-M   'P 1'
#
loop_
_entity.id
_entity.type
_entity.pdbx_description
1 polymer ?
#
loop_
_entity_poly.entity_id
_entity_poly.type
_entity_poly.pdbx_seq_one_letter_code
_entity_poly.pdbx_strand_id
1 'polypeptide(L)'
;MAARLYLLRHGEAASPEGRDWKADHQRPLTARGQSDIRRLAGRATEQGFAVQVALVSSAMRTQQTAALFGLKSHRTVDALYNADAGDILQLLRALPQDCESAMVVAHNPGISWLAASLLRPLNTPGFAPGTLLEMTFDAGWSDLAPQKARLVRRLDPPDYR
;
A
#
# COMPACT_ATOMS: atom_id res chain seq x y z
N MET A 1 -18.67 -10.27 8.10
CA MET A 1 -17.94 -10.73 6.89
C MET A 1 -16.48 -10.40 7.05
N ALA A 2 -15.56 -11.20 6.53
CA ALA A 2 -14.12 -10.94 6.64
C ALA A 2 -13.69 -9.96 5.54
N ALA A 3 -13.18 -8.80 5.93
CA ALA A 3 -12.67 -7.80 4.98
C ALA A 3 -11.20 -8.08 4.60
N ARG A 4 -10.79 -7.58 3.43
CA ARG A 4 -9.41 -7.69 2.93
C ARG A 4 -8.75 -6.33 2.82
N LEU A 5 -7.57 -6.19 3.41
CA LEU A 5 -6.73 -4.99 3.31
C LEU A 5 -5.45 -5.32 2.56
N TYR A 6 -5.15 -4.53 1.54
CA TYR A 6 -3.92 -4.56 0.80
C TYR A 6 -3.07 -3.34 1.12
N LEU A 7 -1.81 -3.55 1.51
CA LEU A 7 -0.86 -2.47 1.77
C LEU A 7 0.30 -2.57 0.78
N LEU A 8 0.42 -1.59 -0.12
CA LEU A 8 1.49 -1.49 -1.11
C LEU A 8 2.38 -0.30 -0.81
N ARG A 9 3.65 -0.54 -0.48
CA ARG A 9 4.63 0.55 -0.52
C ARG A 9 4.91 0.88 -1.99
N HIS A 10 5.00 2.17 -2.32
CA HIS A 10 5.41 2.59 -3.67
C HIS A 10 6.68 1.87 -4.15
N GLY A 11 6.79 1.66 -5.47
CA GLY A 11 7.99 1.08 -6.08
C GLY A 11 9.24 1.95 -5.89
N GLU A 12 10.40 1.41 -6.25
CA GLU A 12 11.66 2.17 -6.14
C GLU A 12 11.58 3.50 -6.93
N ALA A 13 11.90 4.60 -6.26
CA ALA A 13 11.84 5.95 -6.81
C ALA A 13 13.24 6.55 -6.94
N ALA A 14 13.44 7.36 -7.99
CA ALA A 14 14.69 8.08 -8.23
C ALA A 14 15.07 8.93 -7.01
N SER A 15 16.35 9.22 -6.84
CA SER A 15 16.79 10.16 -5.79
C SER A 15 16.21 11.57 -6.06
N PRO A 16 15.88 12.35 -5.03
CA PRO A 16 15.47 13.74 -5.23
C PRO A 16 16.63 14.54 -5.85
N GLU A 17 16.31 15.36 -6.85
CA GLU A 17 17.22 16.40 -7.34
C GLU A 17 17.20 17.56 -6.32
N GLY A 18 18.05 17.48 -5.30
CA GLY A 18 18.16 18.49 -4.25
C GLY A 18 17.33 18.19 -2.98
N ARG A 19 17.11 19.22 -2.15
CA ARG A 19 16.44 19.11 -0.82
C ARG A 19 15.05 19.75 -0.76
N ASP A 20 14.46 20.11 -1.90
CA ASP A 20 13.12 20.74 -1.94
C ASP A 20 12.02 19.67 -1.78
N TRP A 21 10.98 19.98 -1.01
CA TRP A 21 9.81 19.13 -0.82
C TRP A 21 9.03 18.94 -2.14
N LYS A 22 8.96 19.97 -3.00
CA LYS A 22 8.35 19.84 -4.33
C LYS A 22 9.13 18.85 -5.18
N ALA A 23 10.46 18.89 -5.08
CA ALA A 23 11.33 17.95 -5.75
C ALA A 23 11.09 16.52 -5.25
N ASP A 24 10.83 16.29 -3.95
CA ASP A 24 10.49 14.95 -3.46
C ASP A 24 9.13 14.43 -3.97
N HIS A 25 8.08 15.24 -3.90
CA HIS A 25 6.72 14.83 -4.28
C HIS A 25 6.65 14.42 -5.76
N GLN A 26 7.45 15.07 -6.60
CA GLN A 26 7.54 14.83 -8.04
C GLN A 26 8.54 13.73 -8.44
N ARG A 27 9.18 13.04 -7.49
CA ARG A 27 10.12 11.95 -7.83
C ARG A 27 9.43 10.83 -8.61
N PRO A 28 9.90 10.49 -9.81
CA PRO A 28 9.38 9.35 -10.55
C PRO A 28 9.93 8.04 -10.00
N LEU A 29 9.26 6.94 -10.35
CA LEU A 29 9.81 5.59 -10.22
C LEU A 29 11.05 5.44 -11.11
N THR A 30 12.06 4.72 -10.61
CA THR A 30 13.20 4.30 -11.45
C THR A 30 12.74 3.30 -12.51
N ALA A 31 13.52 3.10 -13.58
CA ALA A 31 13.22 2.06 -14.57
C ALA A 31 13.10 0.67 -13.91
N ARG A 32 13.94 0.40 -12.90
CA ARG A 32 13.86 -0.83 -12.10
C ARG A 32 12.57 -0.90 -11.29
N GLY A 33 12.22 0.16 -10.55
CA GLY A 33 10.99 0.23 -9.77
C GLY A 33 9.74 0.04 -10.63
N GLN A 34 9.71 0.62 -11.83
CA GLN A 34 8.60 0.38 -12.78
C GLN A 34 8.52 -1.08 -13.23
N SER A 35 9.65 -1.71 -13.53
CA SER A 35 9.70 -3.14 -13.92
C SER A 35 9.21 -4.04 -12.78
N ASP A 36 9.66 -3.79 -11.56
CA ASP A 36 9.28 -4.57 -10.38
C ASP A 36 7.78 -4.45 -10.07
N ILE A 37 7.18 -3.26 -10.19
CA ILE A 37 5.74 -3.10 -10.00
C ILE A 37 4.92 -3.83 -11.08
N ARG A 38 5.36 -3.83 -12.35
CA ARG A 38 4.66 -4.60 -13.40
C ARG A 38 4.69 -6.10 -13.13
N ARG A 39 5.82 -6.62 -12.64
CA ARG A 39 5.96 -8.04 -12.25
C ARG A 39 5.10 -8.38 -11.04
N LEU A 40 5.10 -7.50 -10.04
CA LEU A 40 4.22 -7.61 -8.88
C LEU A 40 2.75 -7.67 -9.30
N ALA A 41 2.33 -6.82 -10.25
CA ALA A 41 0.96 -6.78 -10.78
C ALA A 41 0.56 -8.12 -11.42
N GLY A 42 1.45 -8.69 -12.24
CA GLY A 42 1.25 -10.01 -12.86
C GLY A 42 1.04 -11.10 -11.80
N ARG A 43 1.93 -11.18 -10.81
CA ARG A 43 1.80 -12.14 -9.70
C ARG A 43 0.54 -11.91 -8.85
N ALA A 44 0.20 -10.67 -8.56
CA ALA A 44 -1.02 -10.36 -7.81
C ALA A 44 -2.27 -10.83 -8.59
N THR A 45 -2.27 -10.66 -9.91
CA THR A 45 -3.34 -11.15 -10.79
C THR A 45 -3.41 -12.67 -10.79
N GLU A 46 -2.28 -13.36 -10.99
CA GLU A 46 -2.19 -14.83 -10.98
C GLU A 46 -2.69 -15.43 -9.67
N GLN A 47 -2.44 -14.75 -8.55
CA GLN A 47 -2.90 -15.20 -7.24
C GLN A 47 -4.31 -14.67 -6.88
N GLY A 48 -5.02 -13.98 -7.78
CA GLY A 48 -6.41 -13.58 -7.57
C GLY A 48 -6.60 -12.45 -6.54
N PHE A 49 -5.68 -11.48 -6.50
CA PHE A 49 -5.89 -10.23 -5.76
C PHE A 49 -7.07 -9.47 -6.38
N ALA A 50 -8.00 -9.01 -5.54
CA ALA A 50 -9.18 -8.28 -5.98
C ALA A 50 -9.40 -7.06 -5.07
N VAL A 51 -9.19 -5.87 -5.62
CA VAL A 51 -9.32 -4.59 -4.92
C VAL A 51 -10.61 -3.91 -5.36
N GLN A 52 -11.52 -3.63 -4.43
CA GLN A 52 -12.73 -2.84 -4.72
C GLN A 52 -12.46 -1.34 -4.63
N VAL A 53 -11.76 -0.92 -3.58
CA VAL A 53 -11.40 0.50 -3.36
C VAL A 53 -9.90 0.65 -3.23
N ALA A 54 -9.31 1.64 -3.90
CA ALA A 54 -7.90 2.00 -3.73
C ALA A 54 -7.75 3.45 -3.26
N LEU A 55 -6.96 3.65 -2.21
CA LEU A 55 -6.51 4.96 -1.73
C LEU A 55 -5.02 5.10 -2.06
N VAL A 56 -4.66 6.14 -2.80
CA VAL A 56 -3.29 6.32 -3.32
C VAL A 56 -2.80 7.70 -2.96
N SER A 57 -1.61 7.79 -2.36
CA SER A 57 -0.97 9.08 -2.09
C SER A 57 -0.78 9.88 -3.39
N SER A 58 -0.88 11.21 -3.31
CA SER A 58 -0.72 12.09 -4.47
C SER A 58 0.70 12.18 -5.04
N ALA A 59 1.71 11.67 -4.34
CA ALA A 59 3.09 11.68 -4.84
C ALA A 59 3.22 10.94 -6.19
N MET A 60 4.09 11.44 -7.08
CA MET A 60 4.22 10.90 -8.44
C MET A 60 4.55 9.40 -8.42
N ARG A 61 5.49 8.97 -7.56
CA ARG A 61 5.87 7.56 -7.40
C ARG A 61 4.73 6.64 -6.97
N THR A 62 3.80 7.09 -6.13
CA THR A 62 2.62 6.28 -5.71
C THR A 62 1.59 6.21 -6.83
N GLN A 63 1.38 7.31 -7.56
CA GLN A 63 0.48 7.35 -8.72
C GLN A 63 0.99 6.45 -9.85
N GLN A 64 2.28 6.50 -10.16
CA GLN A 64 2.91 5.60 -11.14
C GLN A 64 2.86 4.14 -10.68
N THR A 65 3.04 3.88 -9.37
CA THR A 65 2.90 2.54 -8.81
C THR A 65 1.48 2.01 -9.02
N ALA A 66 0.45 2.80 -8.69
CA ALA A 66 -0.95 2.42 -8.86
C ALA A 66 -1.29 2.11 -10.32
N ALA A 67 -0.85 2.97 -11.24
CA ALA A 67 -1.08 2.79 -12.68
C ALA A 67 -0.41 1.49 -13.20
N LEU A 68 0.85 1.26 -12.84
CA LEU A 68 1.60 0.07 -13.25
C LEU A 68 1.11 -1.22 -12.59
N PHE A 69 0.54 -1.12 -11.38
CA PHE A 69 -0.10 -2.24 -10.70
C PHE A 69 -1.45 -2.62 -11.35
N GLY A 70 -2.00 -1.76 -12.22
CA GLY A 70 -3.26 -2.02 -12.92
C GLY A 70 -4.50 -1.59 -12.16
N LEU A 71 -4.38 -0.67 -11.19
CA LEU A 71 -5.54 -0.08 -10.52
C LEU A 71 -6.28 0.83 -11.51
N LYS A 72 -7.39 0.33 -12.06
CA LYS A 72 -8.19 1.04 -13.09
C LYS A 72 -8.85 2.32 -12.57
N SER A 73 -9.13 2.38 -11.28
CA SER A 73 -9.69 3.54 -10.59
C SER A 73 -9.19 3.55 -9.16
N HIS A 74 -8.85 4.73 -8.66
CA HIS A 74 -8.43 4.96 -7.28
C HIS A 74 -8.78 6.38 -6.84
N ARG A 75 -8.88 6.57 -5.53
CA ARG A 75 -8.98 7.90 -4.93
C ARG A 75 -7.58 8.39 -4.61
N THR A 76 -7.21 9.52 -5.20
CA THR A 76 -6.00 10.24 -4.78
C THR A 76 -6.26 10.93 -3.45
N VAL A 77 -5.40 10.70 -2.47
CA VAL A 77 -5.52 11.24 -1.11
C VAL A 77 -4.22 11.93 -0.72
N ASP A 78 -4.24 13.27 -0.67
CA ASP A 78 -3.06 14.05 -0.30
C ASP A 78 -2.55 13.73 1.10
N ALA A 79 -3.47 13.51 2.04
CA ALA A 79 -3.16 13.14 3.42
C ALA A 79 -2.36 11.84 3.56
N LEU A 80 -2.28 10.99 2.52
CA LEU A 80 -1.41 9.79 2.53
C LEU A 80 0.07 10.12 2.29
N TYR A 81 0.41 11.33 1.81
CA TYR A 81 1.80 11.76 1.70
C TYR A 81 2.34 12.12 3.10
N ASN A 82 3.40 11.43 3.54
CA ASN A 82 3.96 11.52 4.89
C ASN A 82 2.99 11.17 6.04
N ALA A 83 1.90 10.44 5.74
CA ALA A 83 1.00 9.91 6.76
C ALA A 83 1.71 8.97 7.72
N ASP A 84 1.37 9.04 9.01
CA ASP A 84 1.76 8.02 9.97
C ASP A 84 0.78 6.82 9.95
N ALA A 85 1.00 5.85 10.84
CA ALA A 85 0.13 4.68 10.92
C ALA A 85 -1.31 5.02 11.35
N GLY A 86 -1.47 6.00 12.25
CA GLY A 86 -2.76 6.43 12.77
C GLY A 86 -3.59 7.17 11.71
N ASP A 87 -2.95 8.03 10.93
CA ASP A 87 -3.56 8.74 9.81
C ASP A 87 -4.11 7.77 8.76
N ILE A 88 -3.29 6.78 8.36
CA ILE A 88 -3.71 5.77 7.38
C ILE A 88 -4.85 4.90 7.97
N LEU A 89 -4.77 4.54 9.26
CA LEU A 89 -5.83 3.78 9.93
C LEU A 89 -7.15 4.54 9.95
N GLN A 90 -7.14 5.85 10.20
CA GLN A 90 -8.34 6.68 10.18
C GLN A 90 -8.98 6.73 8.79
N LEU A 91 -8.16 6.87 7.73
CA LEU A 91 -8.65 6.82 6.35
C LEU A 91 -9.30 5.48 6.01
N LEU A 92 -8.72 4.38 6.49
CA LEU A 92 -9.30 3.04 6.33
C LEU A 92 -10.61 2.88 7.10
N ARG A 93 -10.68 3.37 8.34
CA ARG A 93 -11.90 3.33 9.16
C ARG A 93 -13.07 4.13 8.59
N ALA A 94 -12.78 5.14 7.77
CA ALA A 94 -13.76 5.96 7.09
C ALA A 94 -14.30 5.34 5.78
N LEU A 95 -13.85 4.14 5.40
CA LEU A 95 -14.37 3.45 4.22
C LEU A 95 -15.84 3.00 4.42
N PRO A 96 -16.62 2.89 3.33
CA PRO A 96 -17.95 2.29 3.37
C PRO A 96 -17.92 0.89 3.98
N GLN A 97 -18.88 0.56 4.85
CA GLN A 97 -18.89 -0.72 5.58
C GLN A 97 -19.25 -1.92 4.70
N ASP A 98 -19.82 -1.68 3.53
CA ASP A 98 -20.10 -2.67 2.48
C ASP A 98 -18.90 -2.95 1.56
N CYS A 99 -17.81 -2.18 1.68
CA CYS A 99 -16.56 -2.45 0.97
C CYS A 99 -15.92 -3.73 1.53
N GLU A 100 -15.71 -4.74 0.70
CA GLU A 100 -15.12 -6.01 1.15
C GLU A 100 -13.60 -6.02 1.02
N SER A 101 -13.04 -5.17 0.15
CA SER A 101 -11.59 -5.08 -0.02
C SER A 101 -11.07 -3.70 -0.39
N ALA A 102 -9.99 -3.29 0.27
CA ALA A 102 -9.34 -2.01 0.01
C ALA A 102 -7.83 -2.12 -0.13
N MET A 103 -7.23 -1.28 -0.97
CA MET A 103 -5.80 -1.11 -1.10
C MET A 103 -5.35 0.29 -0.71
N VAL A 104 -4.22 0.37 -0.01
CA VAL A 104 -3.50 1.63 0.25
C VAL A 104 -2.14 1.57 -0.45
N VAL A 105 -1.86 2.59 -1.28
CA VAL A 105 -0.54 2.78 -1.89
C VAL A 105 0.12 4.02 -1.27
N ALA A 106 1.10 3.80 -0.39
CA ALA A 106 1.67 4.86 0.43
C ALA A 106 3.18 4.68 0.70
N HIS A 107 3.68 5.41 1.71
CA HIS A 107 5.10 5.60 1.99
C HIS A 107 5.49 5.01 3.34
N ASN A 108 6.78 4.68 3.47
CA ASN A 108 7.37 4.45 4.78
C ASN A 108 7.67 5.80 5.48
N PRO A 109 7.72 5.80 6.82
CA PRO A 109 7.53 4.64 7.69
C PRO A 109 6.05 4.29 7.96
N GLY A 110 5.11 5.21 7.72
CA GLY A 110 3.70 5.08 8.10
C GLY A 110 3.03 3.77 7.68
N ILE A 111 3.17 3.35 6.42
CA ILE A 111 2.55 2.11 5.94
C ILE A 111 3.14 0.86 6.60
N SER A 112 4.45 0.86 6.88
CA SER A 112 5.12 -0.27 7.55
C SER A 112 4.76 -0.35 9.03
N TRP A 113 4.59 0.80 9.68
CA TRP A 113 4.12 0.88 11.07
C TRP A 113 2.66 0.48 11.20
N LEU A 114 1.81 0.85 10.24
CA LEU A 114 0.44 0.37 10.17
C LEU A 114 0.39 -1.16 10.03
N ALA A 115 1.16 -1.72 9.08
CA ALA A 115 1.24 -3.15 8.88
C ALA A 115 1.65 -3.88 10.18
N ALA A 116 2.71 -3.40 10.84
CA ALA A 116 3.16 -3.94 12.12
C ALA A 116 2.07 -3.85 13.20
N SER A 117 1.41 -2.69 13.33
CA SER A 117 0.36 -2.46 14.31
C SER A 117 -0.84 -3.40 14.16
N LEU A 118 -1.27 -3.67 12.93
CA LEU A 118 -2.47 -4.45 12.64
C LEU A 118 -2.28 -5.97 12.80
N LEU A 119 -1.07 -6.49 12.62
CA LEU A 119 -0.78 -7.94 12.56
C LEU A 119 -0.63 -8.60 13.94
N ARG A 120 -1.01 -9.89 14.03
CA ARG A 120 -0.65 -10.80 15.13
C ARG A 120 0.35 -11.87 14.65
N PRO A 121 1.40 -12.20 15.44
CA PRO A 121 2.05 -11.37 16.47
C PRO A 121 2.84 -10.19 15.86
N LEU A 122 3.24 -9.23 16.70
CA LEU A 122 4.01 -8.03 16.34
C LEU A 122 5.43 -8.38 15.85
N ASN A 123 5.55 -8.83 14.60
CA ASN A 123 6.83 -8.76 13.89
C ASN A 123 6.81 -7.49 13.05
N THR A 124 7.92 -6.74 13.03
CA THR A 124 8.07 -5.58 12.13
C THR A 124 8.46 -6.11 10.75
N PRO A 125 7.54 -6.21 9.78
CA PRO A 125 7.92 -6.62 8.44
C PRO A 125 8.90 -5.60 7.85
N GLY A 126 10.03 -6.07 7.30
CA GLY A 126 10.80 -5.24 6.37
C GLY A 126 9.87 -4.80 5.23
N PHE A 127 9.89 -3.53 4.85
CA PHE A 127 8.93 -2.98 3.90
C PHE A 127 9.69 -2.28 2.78
N ALA A 128 10.27 -3.05 1.87
CA ALA A 128 11.04 -2.53 0.74
C ALA A 128 10.11 -1.80 -0.26
N PRO A 129 10.63 -0.89 -1.11
CA PRO A 129 9.81 -0.25 -2.14
C PRO A 129 9.17 -1.29 -3.05
N GLY A 130 7.84 -1.36 -3.14
CA GLY A 130 7.12 -2.39 -3.89
C GLY A 130 6.76 -3.66 -3.09
N THR A 131 6.96 -3.67 -1.76
CA THR A 131 6.36 -4.71 -0.90
C THR A 131 4.84 -4.56 -0.89
N LEU A 132 4.13 -5.66 -1.13
CA LEU A 132 2.68 -5.79 -1.04
C LEU A 132 2.30 -6.80 0.05
N LEU A 133 1.46 -6.38 1.00
CA LEU A 133 0.78 -7.29 1.91
C LEU A 133 -0.69 -7.44 1.55
N GLU A 134 -1.21 -8.64 1.72
CA GLU A 134 -2.63 -8.88 1.88
C GLU A 134 -2.89 -9.34 3.32
N MET A 135 -3.89 -8.73 3.93
CA MET A 135 -4.33 -9.00 5.28
C MET A 135 -5.83 -9.21 5.31
N THR A 136 -6.31 -9.97 6.29
CA THR A 136 -7.74 -10.14 6.53
C THR A 136 -8.08 -9.92 8.00
N PHE A 137 -9.29 -9.42 8.26
CA PHE A 137 -9.80 -9.18 9.60
C PHE A 137 -11.32 -9.42 9.64
N ASP A 138 -11.80 -9.93 10.78
CA ASP A 138 -13.19 -10.34 10.97
C ASP A 138 -14.02 -9.23 11.65
N ALA A 139 -14.00 -8.03 11.06
CA ALA A 139 -14.71 -6.84 11.56
C ALA A 139 -15.05 -5.86 10.42
N GLY A 140 -15.90 -4.87 10.69
CA GLY A 140 -16.12 -3.74 9.78
C GLY A 140 -14.91 -2.80 9.73
N TRP A 141 -14.84 -1.95 8.71
CA TRP A 141 -13.73 -1.00 8.56
C TRP A 141 -13.61 -0.06 9.75
N SER A 142 -14.73 0.40 10.33
CA SER A 142 -14.74 1.29 11.49
C SER A 142 -14.07 0.67 12.73
N ASP A 143 -14.13 -0.66 12.83
CA ASP A 143 -13.61 -1.43 13.96
C ASP A 143 -12.21 -2.03 13.71
N LEU A 144 -11.62 -1.77 12.52
CA LEU A 144 -10.25 -2.18 12.22
C LEU A 144 -9.31 -1.61 13.28
N ALA A 145 -8.60 -2.47 14.01
CA ALA A 145 -7.80 -2.06 15.16
C ALA A 145 -6.47 -2.82 15.22
N PRO A 146 -5.50 -2.33 16.00
CA PRO A 146 -4.23 -3.03 16.20
C PRO A 146 -4.43 -4.48 16.61
N GLN A 147 -3.57 -5.36 16.08
CA GLN A 147 -3.59 -6.80 16.35
C GLN A 147 -4.93 -7.49 16.04
N LYS A 148 -5.74 -6.95 15.11
CA LYS A 148 -7.00 -7.57 14.68
C LYS A 148 -6.94 -8.17 13.29
N ALA A 149 -5.82 -8.01 12.58
CA ALA A 149 -5.65 -8.57 11.26
C ALA A 149 -4.66 -9.75 11.26
N ARG A 150 -4.86 -10.65 10.31
CA ARG A 150 -3.97 -11.78 10.01
C ARG A 150 -3.35 -11.56 8.65
N LEU A 151 -2.06 -11.85 8.53
CA LEU A 151 -1.37 -11.84 7.25
C LEU A 151 -1.88 -13.02 6.42
N VAL A 152 -2.28 -12.75 5.18
CA VAL A 152 -2.67 -13.78 4.21
C VAL A 152 -1.51 -14.05 3.27
N ARG A 153 -0.96 -12.99 2.67
CA ARG A 153 0.14 -13.07 1.70
C ARG A 153 1.06 -11.86 1.80
N ARG A 154 2.30 -12.07 1.39
CA ARG A 154 3.33 -11.05 1.25
C ARG A 154 4.07 -11.27 -0.07
N LEU A 155 4.21 -10.22 -0.87
CA LEU A 155 4.98 -10.21 -2.11
C LEU A 155 6.04 -9.11 -2.00
N ASP A 156 7.30 -9.44 -2.30
CA ASP A 156 8.45 -8.53 -2.20
C ASP A 156 9.19 -8.37 -3.55
N PRO A 157 9.89 -7.23 -3.76
CA PRO A 157 10.43 -6.86 -5.07
C PRO A 157 11.49 -7.74 -5.75
N PRO A 158 12.47 -8.40 -5.13
CA PRO A 158 13.48 -9.17 -5.90
C PRO A 158 13.19 -10.66 -6.05
N ASP A 159 12.12 -11.18 -5.44
CA ASP A 159 11.68 -12.57 -5.60
C ASP A 159 10.66 -12.72 -6.74
N TYR A 160 10.81 -11.95 -7.81
CA TYR A 160 10.06 -12.12 -9.07
C TYR A 160 10.84 -12.95 -10.10
N ARG A 161 11.47 -14.04 -9.65
CA ARG A 161 11.97 -15.13 -10.50
C ARG A 161 10.90 -16.21 -10.63
#